data_AF-A0A962A919-F1
#
_entry.id   AF-A0A962A919-F1
#
_cell.length_a   1.000
_cell.length_b   1.000
_cell.length_c   1.000
_cell.angle_alpha   90.00
_cell.angle_beta   90.00
_cell.angle_gamma   90.00
#
_symmetry.space_group_name_H-M   'P 1'
#
loop_
_entity.id
_entity.type
_entity.pdbx_description
1 polymer ?
#
loop_
_entity_poly.entity_id
_entity_poly.type
_entity_poly.pdbx_seq_one_letter_code
_entity_poly.pdbx_strand_id
1 'polypeptide(L)'
;MNFSTDLRTFLDQIMTMTCRACANPFTTISPAPCPVEDFVAFSQNLQCPRCGSHDILLGQNRTAAEDARYPHGKSANASVSERLFYWAINGDTGSSSRAIAAKLDRASELAHGNGKAHPIDTADLRRCLLLLRRIPEFHRGIDGMSGVSPTWARIVARFDELVALFEEETGIGLERAPTPHTSALLATLIAEPQG
;
A
#
# COMPACT_ATOMS: atom_id res chain seq x y z
N MET A 1 -0.44 -24.86 -16.79
CA MET A 1 -0.79 -23.58 -16.14
C MET A 1 -0.74 -23.81 -14.65
N ASN A 2 0.16 -23.11 -13.95
CA ASN A 2 0.29 -23.19 -12.50
C ASN A 2 -0.60 -22.08 -11.92
N PHE A 3 -1.72 -22.45 -11.31
CA PHE A 3 -2.70 -21.50 -10.73
C PHE A 3 -2.06 -20.43 -9.83
N SER A 4 -0.95 -20.76 -9.17
CA SER A 4 -0.17 -19.86 -8.32
C SER A 4 0.45 -18.69 -9.09
N THR A 5 1.12 -18.98 -10.21
CA THR A 5 1.86 -17.99 -11.00
C THR A 5 0.93 -17.02 -11.73
N ASP A 6 -0.21 -17.52 -12.21
CA ASP A 6 -1.22 -16.70 -12.89
C ASP A 6 -1.90 -15.73 -11.90
N LEU A 7 -2.15 -16.17 -10.67
CA LEU A 7 -2.74 -15.32 -9.63
C LEU A 7 -1.76 -14.20 -9.20
N ARG A 8 -0.49 -14.53 -9.01
CA ARG A 8 0.53 -13.53 -8.68
C ARG A 8 0.66 -12.46 -9.77
N THR A 9 0.78 -12.90 -11.02
CA THR A 9 0.87 -12.00 -12.17
C THR A 9 -0.35 -11.10 -12.26
N PHE A 10 -1.55 -11.65 -12.06
CA PHE A 10 -2.78 -10.87 -12.02
C PHE A 10 -2.79 -9.83 -10.90
N LEU A 11 -2.41 -10.21 -9.68
CA LEU A 11 -2.37 -9.30 -8.52
C LEU A 11 -1.29 -8.22 -8.64
N ASP A 12 -0.24 -8.49 -9.41
CA ASP A 12 0.79 -7.52 -9.78
C ASP A 12 0.31 -6.53 -10.85
N GLN A 13 -0.64 -6.92 -11.69
CA GLN A 13 -1.24 -6.04 -12.68
C GLN A 13 -2.34 -5.15 -12.10
N ILE A 14 -2.94 -5.49 -10.95
CA ILE A 14 -3.97 -4.64 -10.33
C ILE A 14 -3.34 -3.31 -9.91
N MET A 15 -3.78 -2.24 -10.55
CA MET A 15 -3.47 -0.88 -10.13
C MET A 15 -4.70 -0.23 -9.51
N THR A 16 -4.48 0.41 -8.37
CA THR A 16 -5.50 1.19 -7.68
C THR A 16 -5.38 2.67 -8.03
N MET A 17 -6.52 3.32 -8.24
CA MET A 17 -6.60 4.67 -8.78
C MET A 17 -7.69 5.50 -8.09
N THR A 18 -7.52 6.82 -8.13
CA THR A 18 -8.56 7.79 -7.75
C THR A 18 -8.62 8.92 -8.74
N CYS A 19 -9.82 9.28 -9.17
CA CYS A 19 -10.02 10.49 -9.94
C CYS A 19 -9.95 11.73 -9.04
N ARG A 20 -9.06 12.69 -9.33
CA ARG A 20 -8.97 13.96 -8.59
C ARG A 20 -10.22 14.81 -8.77
N ALA A 21 -10.85 14.78 -9.95
CA ALA A 21 -12.00 15.63 -10.26
C ALA A 21 -13.30 15.22 -9.53
N CYS A 22 -13.56 13.92 -9.33
CA CYS A 22 -14.80 13.44 -8.71
C CYS A 22 -14.59 12.54 -7.47
N ALA A 23 -13.35 12.42 -7.00
CA ALA A 23 -12.94 11.57 -5.88
C ALA A 23 -13.33 10.08 -6.03
N ASN A 24 -13.62 9.61 -7.25
CA ASN A 24 -14.04 8.22 -7.48
C ASN A 24 -12.83 7.27 -7.40
N PRO A 25 -12.79 6.34 -6.43
CA PRO A 25 -11.79 5.27 -6.43
C PRO A 25 -12.17 4.22 -7.47
N PHE A 26 -11.18 3.67 -8.16
CA PHE A 26 -11.36 2.55 -9.08
C PHE A 26 -10.10 1.70 -9.17
N THR A 27 -10.24 0.52 -9.76
CA THR A 27 -9.12 -0.37 -10.09
C THR A 27 -9.05 -0.55 -11.60
N THR A 28 -7.85 -0.71 -12.10
CA THR A 28 -7.56 -1.05 -13.50
C THR A 28 -6.47 -2.11 -13.56
N ILE A 29 -6.28 -2.70 -14.73
CA ILE A 29 -5.26 -3.73 -14.97
C ILE A 29 -4.13 -3.09 -15.78
N SER A 30 -2.93 -3.07 -15.19
CA SER A 30 -1.69 -2.67 -15.84
C SER A 30 -1.39 -3.60 -17.02
N PRO A 31 -0.92 -3.06 -18.15
CA PRO A 31 -0.44 -3.87 -19.26
C PRO A 31 0.90 -4.58 -18.95
N ALA A 32 1.55 -4.26 -17.82
CA ALA A 32 2.84 -4.85 -17.47
C ALA A 32 2.76 -6.38 -17.29
N PRO A 33 3.80 -7.15 -17.64
CA PRO A 33 5.07 -6.71 -18.22
C PRO A 33 4.91 -6.31 -19.69
N CYS A 34 5.25 -5.06 -20.02
CA CYS A 34 5.19 -4.50 -21.36
C CYS A 34 6.37 -3.53 -21.57
N PRO A 35 6.70 -3.18 -22.82
CA PRO A 35 7.57 -2.04 -23.12
C PRO A 35 7.13 -0.75 -22.41
N VAL A 36 8.08 0.15 -22.16
CA VAL A 36 7.83 1.40 -21.41
C VAL A 36 6.86 2.29 -22.18
N GLU A 37 6.98 2.32 -23.50
CA GLU A 37 6.11 3.06 -24.42
C GLU A 37 4.64 2.64 -24.29
N ASP A 38 4.37 1.34 -24.16
CA ASP A 38 3.01 0.82 -23.99
C ASP A 38 2.45 1.20 -22.62
N PHE A 39 3.30 1.17 -21.58
CA PHE A 39 2.90 1.61 -20.24
C PHE A 39 2.63 3.11 -20.18
N VAL A 40 3.43 3.92 -20.88
CA VAL A 40 3.23 5.37 -21.00
C VAL A 40 1.92 5.65 -21.75
N ALA A 41 1.69 4.98 -22.87
CA ALA A 41 0.46 5.12 -23.65
C ALA A 41 -0.78 4.72 -22.83
N PHE A 42 -0.71 3.61 -22.09
CA PHE A 42 -1.75 3.21 -21.15
C PHE A 42 -2.01 4.30 -20.10
N SER A 43 -0.96 4.80 -19.46
CA SER A 43 -1.06 5.80 -18.39
C SER A 43 -1.66 7.11 -18.88
N GLN A 44 -1.30 7.57 -20.07
CA GLN A 44 -1.81 8.80 -20.69
C GLN A 44 -3.28 8.69 -21.10
N ASN A 45 -3.77 7.48 -21.37
CA ASN A 45 -5.15 7.25 -21.77
C ASN A 45 -6.07 6.84 -20.62
N LEU A 46 -5.57 6.81 -19.37
CA LEU A 46 -6.40 6.49 -18.21
C LEU A 46 -7.51 7.53 -18.04
N GLN A 47 -8.75 7.05 -18.00
CA GLN A 47 -9.93 7.87 -17.74
C GLN A 47 -10.65 7.37 -16.51
N CYS A 48 -11.23 8.30 -15.75
CA CYS A 48 -12.14 7.96 -14.69
C CYS A 48 -13.39 7.27 -15.27
N PRO A 49 -13.74 6.05 -14.85
CA PRO A 49 -14.92 5.35 -15.37
C PRO A 49 -16.24 6.03 -14.98
N ARG A 50 -16.21 6.99 -14.05
CA ARG A 50 -17.39 7.72 -13.58
C ARG A 50 -17.60 9.06 -14.30
N CYS A 51 -16.54 9.84 -14.52
CA CYS A 51 -16.66 11.20 -15.08
C CYS A 51 -15.83 11.46 -16.34
N GLY A 52 -15.03 10.49 -16.81
CA GLY A 52 -14.20 10.62 -18.01
C GLY A 52 -12.93 11.46 -17.87
N SER A 53 -12.69 12.08 -16.70
CA SER A 53 -11.49 12.89 -16.44
C SER A 53 -10.21 12.06 -16.54
N HIS A 54 -9.13 12.68 -17.05
CA HIS A 54 -7.78 12.12 -17.11
C HIS A 54 -6.91 12.47 -15.89
N ASP A 55 -7.45 13.26 -14.96
CA ASP A 55 -6.73 13.67 -13.74
C ASP A 55 -6.81 12.55 -12.69
N ILE A 56 -5.93 11.57 -12.85
CA ILE A 56 -5.89 10.32 -12.09
C ILE A 56 -4.68 10.30 -11.14
N LEU A 57 -4.94 9.88 -9.90
CA LEU A 57 -3.93 9.65 -8.87
C LEU A 57 -3.77 8.14 -8.65
N LEU A 58 -2.53 7.72 -8.42
CA LEU A 58 -2.24 6.36 -7.96
C LEU A 58 -2.74 6.18 -6.52
N GLY A 59 -3.30 5.01 -6.22
CA GLY A 59 -3.95 4.69 -4.95
C GLY A 59 -5.45 5.00 -4.96
N GLN A 60 -6.21 4.34 -4.09
CA GLN A 60 -7.67 4.53 -4.00
C GLN A 60 -8.06 5.74 -3.17
N ASN A 61 -7.09 6.32 -2.44
CA ASN A 61 -7.25 7.58 -1.74
C ASN A 61 -8.56 7.59 -0.93
N ARG A 62 -8.81 6.50 -0.20
CA ARG A 62 -10.00 6.30 0.64
C ARG A 62 -9.70 6.70 2.08
N THR A 63 -10.67 7.23 2.82
CA THR A 63 -10.55 7.33 4.29
C THR A 63 -10.57 5.93 4.92
N ALA A 64 -10.14 5.79 6.17
CA ALA A 64 -10.23 4.50 6.85
C ALA A 64 -11.68 4.02 6.99
N ALA A 65 -12.62 4.95 7.19
CA ALA A 65 -14.05 4.62 7.22
C ALA A 65 -14.56 4.15 5.85
N GLU A 66 -14.07 4.71 4.75
CA GLU A 66 -14.40 4.26 3.39
C GLU A 66 -13.82 2.88 3.08
N ASP A 67 -12.57 2.64 3.46
CA ASP A 67 -11.91 1.34 3.33
C ASP A 67 -12.64 0.28 4.16
N ALA A 68 -13.03 0.60 5.40
CA ALA A 68 -13.78 -0.27 6.30
C ALA A 68 -15.13 -0.78 5.73
N ARG A 69 -15.71 -0.11 4.72
CA ARG A 69 -16.99 -0.52 4.10
C ARG A 69 -16.85 -1.66 3.10
N TYR A 70 -15.64 -1.99 2.64
CA TYR A 70 -15.46 -3.08 1.69
C TYR A 70 -15.53 -4.45 2.39
N PRO A 71 -16.05 -5.50 1.72
CA PRO A 71 -15.99 -6.83 2.26
C PRO A 71 -14.53 -7.26 2.34
N HIS A 72 -14.18 -7.80 3.50
CA HIS A 72 -12.86 -7.67 4.10
C HIS A 72 -12.28 -9.06 4.40
N GLY A 73 -12.92 -10.07 3.80
CA GLY A 73 -13.04 -11.45 4.26
C GLY A 73 -14.53 -11.83 4.27
N LYS A 74 -14.87 -13.12 4.18
CA LYS A 74 -16.27 -13.57 4.29
C LYS A 74 -16.87 -13.35 5.68
N SER A 75 -16.04 -13.22 6.72
CA SER A 75 -16.45 -12.92 8.10
C SER A 75 -15.29 -12.37 8.94
N ALA A 76 -15.56 -11.85 10.14
CA ALA A 76 -14.55 -11.43 11.11
C ALA A 76 -13.62 -12.57 11.59
N ASN A 77 -14.04 -13.82 11.38
CA ASN A 77 -13.29 -15.03 11.74
C ASN A 77 -12.48 -15.62 10.57
N ALA A 78 -12.37 -14.89 9.45
CA ALA A 78 -11.59 -15.33 8.30
C ALA A 78 -10.10 -15.46 8.65
N SER A 79 -9.42 -16.40 8.01
CA SER A 79 -7.98 -16.60 8.15
C SER A 79 -7.19 -15.35 7.74
N VAL A 80 -5.94 -15.24 8.22
CA VAL A 80 -5.03 -14.16 7.81
C VAL A 80 -4.90 -14.10 6.29
N SER A 81 -4.70 -15.25 5.64
CA SER A 81 -4.54 -15.34 4.18
C SER A 81 -5.79 -14.89 3.42
N GLU A 82 -7.00 -15.23 3.89
CA GLU A 82 -8.23 -14.73 3.27
C GLU A 82 -8.37 -13.21 3.41
N ARG A 83 -8.15 -12.66 4.62
CA ARG A 83 -8.20 -11.21 4.82
C ARG A 83 -7.16 -10.48 3.98
N LEU A 84 -5.99 -11.07 3.83
CA LEU A 84 -4.90 -10.52 3.03
C LEU A 84 -5.21 -10.55 1.54
N PHE A 85 -5.83 -11.63 1.03
CA PHE A 85 -6.33 -11.70 -0.34
C PHE A 85 -7.38 -10.62 -0.61
N TYR A 86 -8.36 -10.45 0.28
CA TYR A 86 -9.37 -9.40 0.15
C TYR A 86 -8.77 -8.00 0.22
N TRP A 87 -7.80 -7.76 1.10
CA TRP A 87 -7.05 -6.50 1.17
C TRP A 87 -6.27 -6.25 -0.13
N ALA A 88 -5.62 -7.26 -0.71
CA ALA A 88 -4.82 -7.08 -1.92
C ALA A 88 -5.67 -6.64 -3.13
N ILE A 89 -6.95 -7.02 -3.16
CA ILE A 89 -7.90 -6.65 -4.22
C ILE A 89 -8.61 -5.34 -3.89
N ASN A 90 -9.05 -5.16 -2.65
CA ASN A 90 -10.00 -4.11 -2.27
C ASN A 90 -9.39 -2.96 -1.47
N GLY A 91 -8.23 -3.14 -0.84
CA GLY A 91 -7.63 -2.14 0.03
C GLY A 91 -6.84 -1.07 -0.71
N ASP A 92 -6.58 0.04 -0.02
CA ASP A 92 -5.65 1.07 -0.48
C ASP A 92 -4.19 0.56 -0.34
N THR A 93 -3.68 -0.09 -1.38
CA THR A 93 -2.38 -0.77 -1.39
C THR A 93 -1.31 -0.01 -2.16
N GLY A 94 -0.05 -0.19 -1.76
CA GLY A 94 1.13 0.30 -2.48
C GLY A 94 2.30 -0.67 -2.34
N SER A 95 3.41 -0.40 -3.03
CA SER A 95 4.58 -1.28 -3.03
C SER A 95 5.16 -1.50 -1.63
N SER A 96 5.20 -0.46 -0.79
CA SER A 96 5.68 -0.53 0.59
C SER A 96 4.80 -1.42 1.48
N SER A 97 3.48 -1.28 1.42
CA SER A 97 2.56 -2.13 2.19
C SER A 97 2.57 -3.58 1.67
N ARG A 98 2.71 -3.79 0.36
CA ARG A 98 2.85 -5.13 -0.23
C ARG A 98 4.17 -5.80 0.17
N ALA A 99 5.24 -5.03 0.37
CA ALA A 99 6.50 -5.57 0.91
C ALA A 99 6.32 -6.09 2.35
N ILE A 100 5.56 -5.40 3.20
CA ILE A 100 5.19 -5.91 4.53
C ILE A 100 4.41 -7.22 4.41
N ALA A 101 3.34 -7.22 3.60
CA ALA A 101 2.51 -8.42 3.40
C ALA A 101 3.34 -9.63 2.94
N ALA A 102 4.22 -9.42 1.97
CA ALA A 102 5.13 -10.43 1.45
C ALA A 102 6.09 -10.99 2.51
N LYS A 103 6.63 -10.13 3.37
CA LYS A 103 7.61 -10.53 4.39
C LYS A 103 6.95 -11.29 5.54
N LEU A 104 5.76 -10.85 5.96
CA LEU A 104 5.11 -11.33 7.19
C LEU A 104 4.12 -12.46 6.96
N ASP A 105 3.47 -12.54 5.80
CA ASP A 105 2.76 -13.74 5.42
C ASP A 105 3.72 -14.74 4.77
N ARG A 106 4.15 -15.71 5.59
CA ARG A 106 5.06 -16.80 5.23
C ARG A 106 4.53 -17.69 4.10
N ALA A 107 3.27 -17.52 3.68
CA ALA A 107 2.60 -18.24 2.61
C ALA A 107 2.17 -17.36 1.42
N SER A 108 2.43 -16.05 1.45
CA SER A 108 1.86 -15.11 0.47
C SER A 108 2.70 -14.97 -0.79
N GLU A 109 2.07 -15.17 -1.94
CA GLU A 109 2.58 -14.75 -3.25
C GLU A 109 2.34 -13.26 -3.55
N LEU A 110 1.84 -12.47 -2.60
CA LEU A 110 1.43 -11.06 -2.78
C LEU A 110 2.59 -10.07 -2.85
N ALA A 111 3.82 -10.57 -2.92
CA ALA A 111 5.01 -9.77 -3.07
C ALA A 111 5.07 -9.12 -4.45
N HIS A 112 4.77 -7.82 -4.49
CA HIS A 112 4.98 -6.97 -5.64
C HIS A 112 6.41 -6.40 -5.66
N GLY A 113 7.05 -6.37 -6.82
CA GLY A 113 8.39 -5.80 -7.01
C GLY A 113 9.51 -6.56 -6.29
N ASN A 114 10.61 -5.87 -6.01
CA ASN A 114 11.83 -6.45 -5.42
C ASN A 114 11.70 -6.82 -3.91
N GLY A 115 10.49 -6.79 -3.33
CA GLY A 115 10.22 -7.13 -1.93
C GLY A 115 10.92 -6.23 -0.91
N LYS A 116 11.56 -5.15 -1.38
CA LYS A 116 12.39 -4.23 -0.58
C LYS A 116 11.86 -2.80 -0.57
N ALA A 117 10.72 -2.57 -1.24
CA ALA A 117 10.04 -1.28 -1.20
C ALA A 117 9.75 -0.87 0.25
N HIS A 118 9.93 0.41 0.55
CA HIS A 118 9.70 1.02 1.85
C HIS A 118 8.88 2.30 1.62
N PRO A 119 8.21 2.86 2.65
CA PRO A 119 7.50 4.11 2.48
C PRO A 119 8.47 5.25 2.15
N ILE A 120 8.25 5.91 1.01
CA ILE A 120 9.04 7.09 0.59
C ILE A 120 8.38 8.41 0.99
N ASP A 121 7.07 8.39 1.27
CA ASP A 121 6.32 9.52 1.79
C ASP A 121 5.27 9.09 2.83
N THR A 122 4.54 10.06 3.39
CA THR A 122 3.52 9.79 4.42
C THR A 122 2.26 9.12 3.85
N ALA A 123 2.02 9.22 2.54
CA ALA A 123 0.92 8.49 1.89
C ALA A 123 1.25 6.99 1.79
N ASP A 124 2.50 6.63 1.51
CA ASP A 124 2.99 5.25 1.60
C ASP A 124 2.93 4.73 3.03
N LEU A 125 3.40 5.51 4.01
CA LEU A 125 3.34 5.14 5.42
C LEU A 125 1.89 4.83 5.81
N ARG A 126 0.95 5.69 5.43
CA ARG A 126 -0.48 5.48 5.69
C ARG A 126 -0.99 4.15 5.14
N ARG A 127 -0.61 3.77 3.92
CA ARG A 127 -0.99 2.46 3.32
C ARG A 127 -0.41 1.29 4.11
N CYS A 128 0.82 1.41 4.64
CA CYS A 128 1.37 0.42 5.56
C CYS A 128 0.55 0.31 6.85
N LEU A 129 0.18 1.44 7.47
CA LEU A 129 -0.61 1.46 8.70
C LEU A 129 -2.02 0.89 8.51
N LEU A 130 -2.67 1.17 7.37
CA LEU A 130 -3.95 0.57 7.00
C LEU A 130 -3.86 -0.96 6.91
N LEU A 131 -2.80 -1.50 6.30
CA LEU A 131 -2.55 -2.95 6.29
C LEU A 131 -2.40 -3.51 7.71
N LEU A 132 -1.59 -2.86 8.57
CA LEU A 132 -1.37 -3.37 9.93
C LEU A 132 -2.63 -3.32 10.80
N ARG A 133 -3.50 -2.33 10.60
CA ARG A 133 -4.82 -2.29 11.25
C ARG A 133 -5.74 -3.39 10.73
N ARG A 134 -5.65 -3.69 9.43
CA ARG A 134 -6.43 -4.75 8.77
C ARG A 134 -6.01 -6.15 9.24
N ILE A 135 -4.70 -6.34 9.40
CA ILE A 135 -4.06 -7.60 9.80
C ILE A 135 -3.23 -7.33 11.07
N PRO A 136 -3.85 -7.19 12.25
CA PRO A 136 -3.17 -6.86 13.49
C PRO A 136 -2.10 -7.90 13.89
N GLU A 137 -2.19 -9.12 13.38
CA GLU A 137 -1.15 -10.14 13.50
C GLU A 137 0.20 -9.69 12.91
N PHE A 138 0.18 -8.85 11.87
CA PHE A 138 1.39 -8.30 11.25
C PHE A 138 2.01 -7.20 12.08
N HIS A 139 1.24 -6.50 12.93
CA HIS A 139 1.80 -5.49 13.81
C HIS A 139 2.86 -6.09 14.74
N ARG A 140 2.67 -7.32 15.22
CA ARG A 140 3.67 -8.04 16.03
C ARG A 140 4.89 -8.48 15.23
N GLY A 141 4.78 -8.55 13.91
CA GLY A 141 5.84 -8.96 13.00
C GLY A 141 6.64 -7.80 12.42
N ILE A 142 6.26 -6.54 12.69
CA ILE A 142 6.86 -5.37 12.03
C ILE A 142 8.38 -5.28 12.25
N ASP A 143 8.86 -5.71 13.41
CA ASP A 143 10.29 -5.79 13.73
C ASP A 143 11.08 -6.64 12.72
N GLY A 144 10.43 -7.65 12.15
CA GLY A 144 11.00 -8.52 11.11
C GLY A 144 11.29 -7.79 9.80
N MET A 145 10.73 -6.60 9.58
CA MET A 145 11.06 -5.75 8.42
C MET A 145 12.50 -5.22 8.50
N SER A 146 13.10 -5.11 9.68
CA SER A 146 14.49 -4.64 9.84
C SER A 146 15.49 -5.44 9.00
N GLY A 147 15.22 -6.73 8.76
CA GLY A 147 16.05 -7.60 7.93
C GLY A 147 15.82 -7.47 6.42
N VAL A 148 14.91 -6.61 5.96
CA VAL A 148 14.57 -6.43 4.53
C VAL A 148 15.56 -5.48 3.84
N SER A 149 15.91 -4.37 4.49
CA SER A 149 16.88 -3.39 3.99
C SER A 149 17.41 -2.50 5.12
N PRO A 150 18.55 -1.81 4.93
CA PRO A 150 19.03 -0.81 5.89
C PRO A 150 18.01 0.30 6.17
N THR A 151 17.25 0.71 5.15
CA THR A 151 16.19 1.72 5.32
C THR A 151 15.05 1.19 6.19
N TRP A 152 14.61 -0.05 5.96
CA TRP A 152 13.62 -0.68 6.85
C TRP A 152 14.12 -0.82 8.28
N ALA A 153 15.40 -1.14 8.49
CA ALA A 153 15.97 -1.17 9.84
C ALA A 153 15.84 0.18 10.57
N ARG A 154 16.10 1.30 9.87
CA ARG A 154 15.91 2.66 10.44
C ARG A 154 14.44 2.98 10.69
N ILE A 155 13.54 2.63 9.77
CA ILE A 155 12.10 2.83 9.93
C ILE A 155 11.58 2.05 11.13
N VAL A 156 11.91 0.76 11.23
CA VAL A 156 11.49 -0.12 12.33
C VAL A 156 11.98 0.42 13.69
N ALA A 157 13.23 0.90 13.75
CA ALA A 157 13.80 1.44 14.99
C ALA A 157 13.03 2.64 15.56
N ARG A 158 12.25 3.36 14.74
CA ARG A 158 11.42 4.50 15.15
C ARG A 158 9.95 4.33 14.73
N PHE A 159 9.49 3.10 14.56
CA PHE A 159 8.17 2.82 14.00
C PHE A 159 7.04 3.35 14.89
N ASP A 160 7.11 3.07 16.20
CA ASP A 160 6.09 3.53 17.16
C ASP A 160 6.00 5.06 17.21
N GLU A 161 7.14 5.76 17.06
CA GLU A 161 7.17 7.21 17.01
C GLU A 161 6.55 7.76 15.71
N LEU A 162 6.84 7.14 14.56
CA LEU A 162 6.18 7.48 13.29
C LEU A 162 4.66 7.29 13.40
N VAL A 163 4.20 6.20 14.01
CA VAL A 163 2.78 5.94 14.23
C VAL A 163 2.17 7.02 15.12
N ALA A 164 2.80 7.32 16.25
CA ALA A 164 2.29 8.30 17.21
C ALA A 164 2.19 9.71 16.58
N LEU A 165 3.24 10.17 15.89
CA LEU A 165 3.22 11.46 15.19
C LEU A 165 2.15 11.49 14.10
N PHE A 166 2.03 10.41 13.32
CA PHE A 166 1.04 10.35 12.25
C PHE A 166 -0.39 10.39 12.83
N GLU A 167 -0.66 9.66 13.91
CA GLU A 167 -1.95 9.67 14.58
C GLU A 167 -2.26 11.01 15.29
N GLU A 168 -1.25 11.72 15.79
CA GLU A 168 -1.40 13.09 16.30
C GLU A 168 -1.84 14.05 15.20
N GLU A 169 -1.22 13.96 14.02
CA GLU A 169 -1.48 14.86 12.88
C GLU A 169 -2.78 14.51 12.12
N THR A 170 -3.16 13.23 12.09
CA THR A 170 -4.27 12.73 11.26
C THR A 170 -5.45 12.16 12.05
N GLY A 171 -5.33 12.09 13.37
CA GLY A 171 -6.24 11.39 14.25
C GLY A 171 -6.12 9.87 14.16
N ILE A 172 -6.75 9.18 15.11
CA ILE A 172 -6.82 7.71 15.15
C ILE A 172 -7.51 7.17 13.88
N GLY A 173 -8.22 7.98 13.09
CA GLY A 173 -8.77 7.57 11.79
C GLY A 173 -7.73 7.38 10.68
N LEU A 174 -6.47 7.78 10.86
CA LEU A 174 -5.49 7.91 9.76
C LEU A 174 -6.08 8.74 8.62
N GLU A 175 -6.67 9.88 8.96
CA GLU A 175 -7.27 10.76 7.96
C GLU A 175 -6.18 11.34 7.04
N ARG A 176 -6.59 11.81 5.87
CA ARG A 176 -5.65 12.47 4.96
C ARG A 176 -5.54 13.92 5.37
N ALA A 177 -4.52 14.22 6.17
CA ALA A 177 -4.19 15.57 6.61
C ALA A 177 -2.71 15.89 6.32
N PRO A 178 -2.32 17.18 6.30
CA PRO A 178 -0.92 17.56 6.32
C PRO A 178 -0.20 16.91 7.50
N THR A 179 0.94 16.29 7.22
CA THR A 179 1.74 15.53 8.20
C THR A 179 3.19 16.04 8.23
N PRO A 180 3.43 17.34 8.49
CA PRO A 180 4.76 17.94 8.38
C PRO A 180 5.80 17.29 9.30
N HIS A 181 5.45 16.94 10.53
CA HIS A 181 6.39 16.33 11.47
C HIS A 181 6.66 14.87 11.12
N THR A 182 5.63 14.10 10.79
CA THR A 182 5.81 12.72 10.33
C THR A 182 6.62 12.67 9.03
N SER A 183 6.34 13.57 8.09
CA SER A 183 7.07 13.67 6.83
C SER A 183 8.54 14.04 7.06
N ALA A 184 8.82 14.98 7.96
CA ALA A 184 10.19 15.35 8.31
C ALA A 184 10.94 14.18 8.94
N LEU A 185 10.34 13.47 9.89
CA LEU A 185 10.94 12.29 10.50
C LEU A 185 11.20 11.20 9.48
N LEU A 186 10.20 10.84 8.67
CA LEU A 186 10.33 9.81 7.64
C LEU A 186 11.46 10.17 6.65
N ALA A 187 11.55 11.43 6.24
CA ALA A 187 12.62 11.92 5.36
C ALA A 187 14.03 11.67 5.94
N THR A 188 14.22 11.86 7.25
CA THR A 188 15.51 11.56 7.91
C THR A 188 15.86 10.07 7.91
N LEU A 189 14.85 9.20 7.89
CA LEU A 189 15.04 7.74 7.95
C LEU A 189 15.30 7.15 6.56
N ILE A 190 14.72 7.74 5.51
CA ILE A 190 14.94 7.31 4.13
C ILE A 190 16.26 7.81 3.54
N ALA A 191 16.76 8.97 4.01
CA ALA A 191 18.04 9.49 3.57
C ALA A 191 19.16 8.46 3.78
N GLU A 192 20.01 8.27 2.78
CA GLU A 192 21.20 7.45 2.95
C GLU A 192 22.14 8.11 3.96
N PRO A 193 22.72 7.35 4.90
CA PRO A 193 23.73 7.91 5.79
C PRO A 193 24.89 8.41 4.94
N GLN A 194 25.28 9.67 5.15
CA GLN A 194 26.48 10.22 4.54
C GLN A 194 27.68 9.51 5.17
N GLY A 195 28.20 8.51 4.44
CA GLY A 195 29.42 7.77 4.75
C GLY A 195 30.58 8.29 3.91
#